data_AF-A0A967MPI2-F1
#
_entry.id   AF-A0A967MPI2-F1
#
_cell.length_a   1.000
_cell.length_b   1.000
_cell.length_c   1.000
_cell.angle_alpha   90.00
_cell.angle_beta   90.00
_cell.angle_gamma   90.00
#
_symmetry.space_group_name_H-M   'P 1'
#
loop_
_entity.id
_entity.type
_entity.pdbx_description
1 polymer ?
#
loop_
_entity_poly.entity_id
_entity_poly.type
_entity_poly.pdbx_seq_one_letter_code
_entity_poly.pdbx_strand_id
1 'polypeptide(L)' 'GAAGPIEALAEDDWQRMIEVKLSGVWRGLRAQIAQMRSQDGGGAIVNMAGNWGLVGFAHYASYCAAAHGIVGLTRAAA' A
#
# COMPACT_ATOMS: atom_id res chain seq x y z
N GLY A 1 8.01 9.77 2.72
CA GLY A 1 7.85 9.46 4.15
C GLY A 1 9.17 9.76 4.79
N ALA A 2 9.12 10.33 5.99
CA ALA A 2 10.34 10.62 6.74
C ALA A 2 11.12 9.32 6.98
N ALA A 3 12.41 9.34 6.68
CA ALA A 3 13.34 8.32 7.13
C ALA A 3 13.85 8.73 8.51
N GLY A 4 13.83 7.82 9.48
CA GLY A 4 14.29 8.09 10.83
C GLY A 4 14.07 6.90 11.76
N PRO A 5 14.74 6.89 12.93
CA PRO A 5 14.50 5.87 13.94
C PRO A 5 13.01 5.88 14.35
N ILE A 6 12.47 4.72 14.72
CA ILE A 6 11.01 4.52 14.84
C ILE A 6 10.39 5.43 15.91
N GLU A 7 11.11 5.68 17.00
CA GLU A 7 10.72 6.54 18.11
C GLU A 7 10.70 8.03 17.75
N ALA A 8 11.33 8.43 16.64
CA ALA A 8 11.34 9.80 16.14
C ALA A 8 10.39 10.02 14.96
N LEU A 9 9.68 8.98 14.51
CA LEU A 9 8.71 9.10 13.43
C LEU A 9 7.49 9.88 13.92
N ALA A 10 7.24 11.06 13.34
CA ALA A 10 6.06 11.85 13.65
C ALA A 10 4.78 11.11 13.23
N GLU A 11 3.73 11.22 14.05
CA GLU A 11 2.42 10.62 13.80
C GLU A 11 1.85 11.05 12.43
N ASP A 12 1.98 12.34 12.09
CA ASP A 12 1.52 12.88 10.81
C ASP A 12 2.26 12.25 9.61
N ASP A 13 3.56 11.98 9.75
CA ASP A 13 4.35 11.31 8.71
C ASP A 13 3.95 9.84 8.55
N TRP A 14 3.68 9.16 9.67
CA TRP A 14 3.12 7.81 9.66
C TRP A 14 1.78 7.79 8.94
N GLN A 15 0.84 8.62 9.38
CA GLN A 15 -0.52 8.69 8.83
C GLN A 15 -0.49 9.03 7.35
N ARG A 16 0.28 10.05 6.94
CA ARG A 16 0.43 10.43 5.53
C ARG A 16 0.96 9.27 4.69
N MET A 17 1.94 8.51 5.19
CA MET A 17 2.49 7.37 4.48
C MET A 17 1.46 6.26 4.28
N ILE A 18 0.77 5.85 5.35
CA ILE A 18 -0.28 4.82 5.28
C ILE A 18 -1.39 5.29 4.34
N GLU A 19 -1.85 6.53 4.51
CA GLU A 19 -3.00 7.05 3.79
C GLU A 19 -2.75 7.16 2.29
N VAL A 20 -1.59 7.68 1.88
CA VAL A 20 -1.26 7.80 0.46
C VAL A 20 -0.91 6.45 -0.15
N LYS A 21 -0.01 5.69 0.49
CA LYS A 21 0.57 4.48 -0.13
C LYS A 21 -0.35 3.26 -0.01
N LEU A 22 -0.94 3.02 1.15
CA LEU A 22 -1.79 1.85 1.38
C LEU A 22 -3.26 2.14 1.13
N SER A 23 -3.84 3.13 1.83
CA SER A 23 -5.27 3.45 1.68
C SER A 23 -5.60 3.91 0.26
N GLY A 24 -4.68 4.63 -0.39
CA GLY A 24 -4.81 5.00 -1.81
C GLY A 24 -4.98 3.80 -2.75
N VAL A 25 -4.17 2.75 -2.56
CA VAL A 25 -4.28 1.50 -3.35
C VAL A 25 -5.60 0.79 -3.06
N TRP A 26 -6.03 0.71 -1.79
CA TRP A 26 -7.32 0.13 -1.43
C TRP A 26 -8.50 0.85 -2.11
N ARG A 27 -8.50 2.19 -2.12
CA ARG A 27 -9.53 2.99 -2.80
C ARG A 27 -9.53 2.73 -4.30
N GLY A 28 -8.35 2.66 -4.92
CA GLY A 28 -8.18 2.30 -6.32
C GLY A 28 -8.78 0.94 -6.64
N LEU A 29 -8.35 -0.10 -5.89
CA LEU A 29 -8.86 -1.46 -6.04
C LEU A 29 -10.38 -1.53 -5.92
N ARG A 30 -10.97 -0.87 -4.91
CA ARG A 30 -12.41 -0.85 -4.71
C ARG A 30 -13.15 -0.34 -5.95
N ALA A 31 -12.70 0.76 -6.54
CA ALA A 31 -13.33 1.33 -7.73
C ALA A 31 -13.06 0.49 -8.99
N GLN A 32 -11.81 0.07 -9.20
CA GLN A 32 -11.36 -0.70 -10.37
C GLN A 32 -12.04 -2.06 -10.43
N ILE A 33 -12.11 -2.80 -9.32
CA ILE A 33 -12.74 -4.12 -9.26
C ILE A 33 -14.25 -4.00 -9.53
N ALA A 34 -14.92 -2.98 -8.97
CA ALA A 34 -16.33 -2.74 -9.23
C ALA A 34 -16.59 -2.50 -10.73
N GLN A 35 -15.76 -1.66 -11.36
CA GLN A 35 -15.84 -1.39 -12.80
C GLN A 35 -15.56 -2.66 -13.62
N MET A 36 -14.47 -3.38 -13.35
CA MET A 36 -14.09 -4.60 -14.06
C MET A 36 -15.16 -5.70 -14.00
N ARG A 37 -15.91 -5.80 -12.90
CA ARG A 37 -17.03 -6.74 -12.77
C ARG A 37 -18.26 -6.35 -13.58
N SER A 38 -18.41 -5.07 -13.91
CA SER A 38 -19.57 -4.56 -14.66
C SER A 38 -19.39 -4.60 -16.19
N GLN A 39 -18.15 -4.73 -16.67
CA GLN A 39 -17.83 -4.76 -18.09
C GLN A 39 -17.54 -6.17 -18.59
N ASP A 40 -17.82 -6.43 -19.87
CA ASP A 40 -17.43 -7.67 -20.52
C ASP A 40 -15.90 -7.73 -20.71
N GLY A 41 -15.31 -8.91 -20.48
CA GLY A 41 -13.87 -9.18 -20.68
C GLY A 41 -12.97 -8.94 -19.46
N GLY A 42 -13.47 -8.37 -18.36
CA GLY A 42 -12.70 -8.21 -17.12
C GLY A 42 -11.44 -7.33 -17.28
N GLY A 43 -10.35 -7.70 -16.59
CA GLY A 43 -9.08 -7.00 -16.66
C GLY A 43 -8.04 -7.51 -15.66
N ALA A 44 -6.89 -6.83 -15.61
CA ALA A 44 -5.83 -7.09 -14.65
C ALA A 44 -5.46 -5.81 -13.91
N ILE A 45 -5.28 -5.90 -12.59
CA ILE A 45 -4.82 -4.79 -11.74
C ILE A 45 -3.42 -5.14 -11.23
N VAL A 46 -2.48 -4.20 -11.37
CA VAL A 46 -1.11 -4.35 -10.87
C VAL A 46 -0.86 -3.30 -9.79
N ASN A 47 -0.64 -3.76 -8.56
CA ASN A 47 -0.30 -2.89 -7.43
C ASN A 47 1.21 -2.91 -7.17
N MET A 48 1.84 -1.73 -7.11
CA MET A 48 3.27 -1.61 -6.82
C MET A 48 3.54 -1.38 -5.33
N ALA A 49 3.95 -2.44 -4.62
CA ALA A 49 4.34 -2.36 -3.21
C ALA A 49 5.73 -1.70 -3.02
N GLY A 50 6.73 -2.15 -3.78
CA GLY A 50 8.14 -1.76 -3.66
C GLY A 50 9.02 -2.81 -2.95
N ASN A 51 10.34 -2.64 -3.03
CA ASN A 51 11.34 -3.65 -2.59
C ASN A 51 11.18 -4.08 -1.12
N TRP A 52 10.71 -3.17 -0.26
CA TRP A 52 10.53 -3.44 1.18
C TRP A 52 9.11 -3.89 1.54
N GLY A 53 8.37 -4.45 0.58
CA GLY A 53 7.10 -5.14 0.84
C GLY A 53 7.27 -6.59 1.31
N LEU A 54 8.52 -7.08 1.38
CA LEU A 54 8.87 -8.45 1.80
C LEU A 54 9.96 -8.49 2.88
N VAL A 55 10.63 -7.36 3.14
CA VAL A 55 11.72 -7.23 4.12
C VAL A 55 11.65 -5.86 4.81
N GLY A 56 12.12 -5.79 6.05
CA GLY A 56 12.26 -4.54 6.78
C GLY A 56 13.55 -3.80 6.41
N PHE A 57 13.53 -2.46 6.46
CA PHE A 57 14.70 -1.63 6.27
C PHE A 57 14.77 -0.56 7.38
N ALA A 58 15.91 -0.49 8.07
CA ALA A 58 16.11 0.42 9.18
C ALA A 58 15.83 1.86 8.74
N HIS A 59 15.15 2.61 9.61
CA HIS A 59 14.72 3.98 9.39
C HIS A 59 13.53 4.20 8.44
N TYR A 60 12.90 3.16 7.89
CA TYR A 60 11.78 3.30 6.94
C TYR A 60 10.50 2.57 7.40
N ALA A 61 10.23 2.59 8.71
CA ALA A 61 9.16 1.82 9.33
C ALA A 61 7.78 1.99 8.66
N SER A 62 7.32 3.23 8.46
CA SER A 62 6.01 3.51 7.82
C SER A 62 5.93 3.05 6.37
N TYR A 63 7.02 3.19 5.62
CA TYR A 63 7.08 2.72 4.24
C TYR A 63 7.06 1.19 4.17
N CYS A 64 7.87 0.51 4.99
CA CYS A 64 7.90 -0.93 5.08
C CYS A 64 6.52 -1.49 5.46
N ALA A 65 5.86 -0.89 6.44
CA ALA A 65 4.51 -1.27 6.87
C ALA A 65 3.50 -1.12 5.73
N ALA A 66 3.48 0.03 5.06
CA ALA A 66 2.58 0.25 3.92
C ALA A 66 2.87 -0.70 2.75
N ALA A 67 4.15 -0.96 2.44
CA ALA A 67 4.54 -1.87 1.36
C ALA A 67 4.12 -3.32 1.64
N HIS A 68 4.32 -3.82 2.86
CA HIS A 68 3.79 -5.14 3.26
C HIS A 68 2.26 -5.17 3.23
N GLY A 69 1.62 -4.07 3.66
CA GLY A 69 0.18 -3.90 3.58
C GLY A 69 -0.35 -4.04 2.15
N ILE A 70 0.33 -3.46 1.16
CA ILE A 70 -0.05 -3.61 -0.26
C ILE A 70 0.06 -5.06 -0.71
N VAL A 71 1.12 -5.79 -0.31
CA VAL A 71 1.29 -7.21 -0.65
C VAL A 71 0.13 -8.04 -0.08
N GLY A 72 -0.19 -7.86 1.20
CA GLY A 72 -1.30 -8.55 1.86
C GLY A 72 -2.65 -8.18 1.22
N LEU A 73 -2.90 -6.90 1.01
CA LEU A 73 -4.11 -6.38 0.37
C LEU A 73 -4.31 -6.95 -1.04
N THR A 74 -3.25 -6.99 -1.85
CA THR A 74 -3.31 -7.50 -3.22
C THR A 74 -3.65 -8.99 -3.23
N ARG A 75 -3.03 -9.78 -2.34
CA ARG A 75 -3.33 -11.21 -2.20
C ARG A 75 -4.75 -11.47 -1.71
N ALA A 76 -5.27 -10.63 -0.83
CA ALA A 76 -6.63 -10.75 -0.32
C ALA A 76 -7.71 -10.33 -1.35
N ALA A 77 -7.35 -9.53 -2.35
CA ALA A 77 -8.26 -9.03 -3.38
C ALA A 77 -8.31 -9.89 -4.65
N ALA A 78 -7.33 -10.80 -4.84
CA ALA A 78 -7.24 -11.73 -5.96
C ALA A 78 -8.19 -12.92 -5.77
#